data_AF-A0A2H0S111-F1
#
_entry.id   AF-A0A2H0S111-F1
#
_cell.length_a   1.000
_cell.length_b   1.000
_cell.length_c   1.000
_cell.angle_alpha   90.00
_cell.angle_beta   90.00
_cell.angle_gamma   90.00
#
_symmetry.space_group_name_H-M   'P 1'
#
loop_
_entity.id
_entity.type
_entity.pdbx_description
1 polymer ?
#
loop_
_entity_poly.entity_id
_entity_poly.type
_entity_poly.pdbx_seq_one_letter_code
_entity_poly.pdbx_strand_id
1 'polypeptide(L)'
;MKKPLVSLFAISLLLTGCMQTVTYDVEFHAISKDREGQLLLASLRVIERRLESLGSDQLLSQDISTQSDNVSITLSIRDKAAAVLLTEELTKPFTLDVMIETNEDEEPDVDIDGHGTFRKTDITAEHLLWIEAQEDVGTGQQSKGRIFLFFTEEGRERMIALFKGNKGKSIGLFVKGRLVSKLRIDTETISDNIVIENIPSYEIAKIFADDVNVGLHMIFTQQ
;
A
#
# COMPACT_ATOMS: atom_id res chain seq x y z
N MET A 1 31.63 -62.51 -26.88
CA MET A 1 31.56 -61.04 -26.64
C MET A 1 30.60 -60.42 -27.63
N LYS A 2 29.47 -59.85 -27.17
CA LYS A 2 28.84 -58.63 -27.70
C LYS A 2 27.64 -58.28 -26.79
N LYS A 3 27.64 -57.01 -26.38
CA LYS A 3 26.93 -56.38 -25.25
C LYS A 3 25.45 -56.08 -25.56
N PRO A 4 24.61 -55.85 -24.52
CA PRO A 4 23.18 -55.58 -24.68
C PRO A 4 22.93 -54.14 -25.15
N LEU A 5 21.90 -53.94 -25.98
CA LEU A 5 21.42 -52.62 -26.38
C LEU A 5 20.26 -52.23 -25.44
N VAL A 6 20.58 -51.43 -24.43
CA VAL A 6 19.61 -50.77 -23.56
C VAL A 6 19.02 -49.60 -24.36
N SER A 7 17.72 -49.67 -24.67
CA SER A 7 16.97 -48.57 -25.26
C SER A 7 16.59 -47.59 -24.16
N LEU A 8 17.16 -46.38 -24.21
CA LEU A 8 16.95 -45.30 -23.26
C LEU A 8 15.65 -44.58 -23.60
N PHE A 9 14.72 -44.57 -22.65
CA PHE A 9 13.48 -43.80 -22.67
C PHE A 9 13.83 -42.32 -22.43
N ALA A 10 13.73 -41.47 -23.46
CA ALA A 10 13.89 -40.01 -23.33
C ALA A 10 12.50 -39.36 -23.30
N ILE A 11 11.92 -39.21 -22.11
CA ILE A 11 10.79 -38.32 -21.89
C ILE A 11 11.34 -36.90 -21.81
N SER A 12 11.27 -36.16 -22.91
CA SER A 12 11.45 -34.71 -22.89
C SER A 12 10.27 -34.07 -22.17
N LEU A 13 10.46 -33.71 -20.90
CA LEU A 13 9.61 -32.72 -20.23
C LEU A 13 9.83 -31.37 -20.91
N LEU A 14 9.00 -31.07 -21.91
CA LEU A 14 8.79 -29.71 -22.38
C LEU A 14 8.04 -28.95 -21.28
N LEU A 15 8.77 -28.31 -20.37
CA LEU A 15 8.23 -27.23 -19.54
C LEU A 15 8.00 -26.02 -20.45
N THR A 16 6.92 -26.04 -21.23
CA THR A 16 6.35 -24.80 -21.77
C THR A 16 5.77 -24.05 -20.57
N GLY A 17 6.55 -23.16 -19.97
CA GLY A 17 6.04 -22.21 -18.98
C GLY A 17 4.86 -21.47 -19.61
N CYS A 18 3.65 -21.76 -19.14
CA CYS A 18 2.45 -21.09 -19.60
C CYS A 18 2.48 -19.68 -19.03
N MET A 19 2.99 -18.73 -19.81
CA MET A 19 2.92 -17.30 -19.50
C MET A 19 1.46 -16.91 -19.28
N GLN A 20 1.20 -16.13 -18.23
CA GLN A 20 -0.13 -15.59 -17.96
C GLN A 20 -0.18 -14.13 -18.36
N THR A 21 -1.20 -13.76 -19.12
CA THR A 21 -1.51 -12.36 -19.39
C THR A 21 -2.72 -11.97 -18.58
N VAL A 22 -2.61 -10.88 -17.82
CA VAL A 22 -3.72 -10.30 -17.04
C VAL A 22 -3.86 -8.84 -17.41
N THR A 23 -5.09 -8.39 -17.65
CA THR A 23 -5.39 -6.99 -17.94
C THR A 23 -6.33 -6.45 -16.86
N TYR A 24 -6.01 -5.25 -16.38
CA TYR A 24 -6.83 -4.52 -15.42
C TYR A 24 -7.34 -3.24 -16.04
N ASP A 25 -8.63 -2.98 -15.88
CA ASP A 25 -9.18 -1.63 -15.99
C ASP A 25 -8.84 -0.85 -14.72
N VAL A 26 -8.49 0.41 -14.91
CA VAL A 26 -8.08 1.33 -13.85
C VAL A 26 -9.02 2.52 -13.82
N GLU A 27 -9.67 2.71 -12.68
CA GLU A 27 -10.46 3.90 -12.38
C GLU A 27 -9.75 4.76 -11.33
N PHE A 28 -9.73 6.07 -11.57
CA PHE A 28 -9.21 7.05 -10.62
C PHE A 28 -10.33 7.59 -9.75
N HIS A 29 -10.12 7.61 -8.43
CA HIS A 29 -11.10 8.10 -7.47
C HIS A 29 -10.55 9.25 -6.63
N ALA A 30 -11.37 10.31 -6.47
CA ALA A 30 -11.11 11.45 -5.59
C ALA A 30 -9.71 12.08 -5.77
N ILE A 31 -9.23 12.18 -7.01
CA ILE A 31 -7.91 12.71 -7.36
C ILE A 31 -8.00 13.70 -8.52
N SER A 32 -7.08 14.67 -8.58
CA SER A 32 -7.01 15.64 -9.67
C SER A 32 -6.27 15.08 -10.88
N LYS A 33 -6.67 15.51 -12.09
CA LYS A 33 -6.11 15.00 -13.36
C LYS A 33 -4.59 15.15 -13.49
N ASP A 34 -4.01 16.19 -12.89
CA ASP A 34 -2.55 16.44 -12.90
C ASP A 34 -1.77 15.38 -12.11
N ARG A 35 -2.42 14.64 -11.21
CA ARG A 35 -1.81 13.58 -10.40
C ARG A 35 -2.02 12.17 -10.94
N GLU A 36 -2.95 11.97 -11.89
CA GLU A 36 -3.24 10.65 -12.47
C GLU A 36 -1.98 10.00 -13.07
N GLY A 37 -1.16 10.77 -13.79
CA GLY A 37 0.10 10.26 -14.36
C GLY A 37 1.11 9.83 -13.30
N GLN A 38 1.24 10.59 -12.20
CA GLN A 38 2.09 10.21 -11.07
C GLN A 38 1.59 8.90 -10.43
N LEU A 39 0.27 8.76 -10.31
CA LEU A 39 -0.37 7.63 -9.68
C LEU A 39 -0.25 6.36 -10.53
N LEU A 40 -0.33 6.47 -11.87
CA LEU A 40 -0.04 5.35 -12.78
C LEU A 40 1.40 4.86 -12.66
N LEU A 41 2.36 5.78 -12.55
CA LEU A 41 3.76 5.37 -12.33
C LEU A 41 3.94 4.75 -10.94
N ALA A 42 3.22 5.24 -9.93
CA ALA A 42 3.19 4.61 -8.61
C ALA A 42 2.60 3.20 -8.67
N SER A 43 1.49 2.98 -9.38
CA SER A 43 0.89 1.65 -9.48
C SER A 43 1.80 0.63 -10.15
N LEU A 44 2.56 1.03 -11.17
CA LEU A 44 3.56 0.13 -11.76
C LEU A 44 4.61 -0.32 -10.74
N ARG A 45 5.12 0.62 -9.93
CA ARG A 45 6.08 0.29 -8.85
C ARG A 45 5.44 -0.60 -7.76
N VAL A 46 4.16 -0.37 -7.43
CA VAL A 46 3.41 -1.21 -6.49
C VAL A 46 3.26 -2.63 -7.04
N ILE A 47 2.87 -2.77 -8.30
CA ILE A 47 2.70 -4.05 -8.99
C ILE A 47 4.03 -4.82 -9.03
N GLU A 48 5.11 -4.15 -9.45
CA GLU A 48 6.45 -4.73 -9.54
C GLU A 48 6.91 -5.27 -8.18
N ARG A 49 6.86 -4.45 -7.11
CA ARG A 49 7.24 -4.89 -5.75
C ARG A 49 6.41 -6.06 -5.23
N ARG A 50 5.10 -6.06 -5.50
CA ARG A 50 4.23 -7.18 -5.08
C ARG A 50 4.62 -8.46 -5.81
N LEU A 51 4.85 -8.39 -7.11
CA LEU A 51 5.31 -9.54 -7.88
C LEU A 51 6.68 -10.03 -7.43
N GLU A 52 7.62 -9.13 -7.14
CA GLU A 52 8.93 -9.48 -6.56
C GLU A 52 8.80 -10.19 -5.20
N SER A 53 7.84 -9.76 -4.37
CA SER A 53 7.57 -10.42 -3.08
C SER A 53 7.02 -11.84 -3.21
N LEU A 54 6.43 -12.16 -4.37
CA LEU A 54 5.90 -13.49 -4.72
C LEU A 54 6.94 -14.37 -5.44
N GLY A 55 8.08 -13.79 -5.81
CA GLY A 55 9.21 -14.48 -6.43
C GLY A 55 10.01 -13.55 -7.35
N SER A 56 11.27 -13.89 -7.59
CA SER A 56 12.11 -13.14 -8.54
C SER A 56 11.63 -13.34 -9.98
N ASP A 57 11.78 -12.29 -10.80
CA ASP A 57 11.52 -12.32 -12.25
C ASP A 57 10.10 -12.78 -12.66
N GLN A 58 9.11 -12.47 -11.82
CA GLN A 58 7.69 -12.78 -12.07
C GLN A 58 7.09 -11.92 -13.18
N LEU A 59 7.42 -10.63 -13.20
CA LEU A 59 6.98 -9.71 -14.25
C LEU A 59 7.85 -9.88 -15.50
N LEU A 60 7.23 -10.27 -16.61
CA LEU A 60 7.92 -10.45 -17.90
C LEU A 60 7.76 -9.22 -18.80
N SER A 61 6.59 -8.62 -18.80
CA SER A 61 6.31 -7.37 -19.52
C SER A 61 5.13 -6.64 -18.88
N GLN A 62 5.09 -5.33 -19.08
CA GLN A 62 3.97 -4.48 -18.72
C GLN A 62 3.68 -3.50 -19.86
N ASP A 63 2.40 -3.22 -20.09
CA ASP A 63 1.92 -2.23 -21.05
C ASP A 63 0.79 -1.41 -20.43
N ILE A 64 0.76 -0.11 -20.75
CA ILE A 64 -0.32 0.80 -20.34
C ILE A 64 -0.99 1.33 -21.59
N SER A 65 -2.31 1.16 -21.66
CA SER A 65 -3.13 1.76 -22.70
C SER A 65 -4.06 2.81 -22.09
N THR A 66 -3.97 4.03 -22.60
CA THR A 66 -4.83 5.17 -22.24
C THR A 66 -5.67 5.55 -23.47
N GLN A 67 -6.79 4.86 -23.67
CA GLN A 67 -7.68 5.09 -24.82
C GLN A 67 -9.03 5.64 -24.38
N SER A 68 -9.43 6.77 -24.96
CA SER A 68 -10.79 7.32 -24.83
C SER A 68 -11.32 7.36 -23.39
N ASP A 69 -10.53 7.95 -22.48
CA ASP A 69 -10.78 8.04 -21.04
C ASP A 69 -10.73 6.72 -20.23
N ASN A 70 -10.47 5.58 -20.88
CA ASN A 70 -10.21 4.31 -20.20
C ASN A 70 -8.70 4.08 -20.07
N VAL A 71 -8.27 3.75 -18.85
CA VAL A 71 -6.89 3.33 -18.59
C VAL A 71 -6.89 1.85 -18.29
N SER A 72 -6.01 1.11 -18.97
CA SER A 72 -5.79 -0.31 -18.70
C SER A 72 -4.31 -0.62 -18.55
N ILE A 73 -4.01 -1.55 -17.66
CA ILE A 73 -2.67 -2.09 -17.42
C ILE A 73 -2.68 -3.56 -17.79
N THR A 74 -1.87 -3.94 -18.77
CA THR A 74 -1.69 -5.35 -19.17
C THR A 74 -0.34 -5.85 -18.69
N LEU A 75 -0.34 -6.98 -17.99
CA LEU A 75 0.85 -7.61 -17.43
C LEU A 75 1.02 -9.01 -18.01
N SER A 76 2.26 -9.33 -18.40
CA SER A 76 2.67 -10.72 -18.64
C SER A 76 3.43 -11.22 -17.41
N ILE A 77 2.91 -12.24 -16.76
CA ILE A 77 3.40 -12.81 -15.51
C ILE A 77 3.82 -14.26 -15.75
N ARG A 78 4.97 -14.64 -15.20
CA ARG A 78 5.55 -15.98 -15.35
C ARG A 78 4.68 -17.06 -14.71
N ASP A 79 4.34 -16.89 -13.43
CA ASP A 79 3.64 -17.91 -12.66
C ASP A 79 2.16 -17.58 -12.47
N LYS A 80 1.30 -18.56 -12.76
CA LYS A 80 -0.16 -18.40 -12.61
C LYS A 80 -0.59 -18.13 -11.16
N ALA A 81 0.06 -18.76 -10.19
CA ALA A 81 -0.24 -18.50 -8.78
C ALA A 81 0.08 -17.05 -8.40
N ALA A 82 1.19 -16.49 -8.89
CA ALA A 82 1.55 -15.10 -8.66
C ALA A 82 0.54 -14.13 -9.31
N ALA A 83 0.07 -14.44 -10.52
CA ALA A 83 -0.97 -13.65 -11.19
C ALA A 83 -2.29 -13.61 -10.41
N VAL A 84 -2.72 -14.75 -9.85
CA VAL A 84 -3.93 -14.83 -9.00
C VAL A 84 -3.76 -14.02 -7.72
N LEU A 85 -2.65 -14.20 -7.01
CA LEU A 85 -2.39 -13.47 -5.76
C LEU A 85 -2.27 -11.96 -6.00
N LEU A 86 -1.60 -11.53 -7.07
CA LEU A 86 -1.54 -10.12 -7.45
C LEU A 86 -2.95 -9.57 -7.70
N THR A 87 -3.77 -10.29 -8.46
CA THR A 87 -5.15 -9.90 -8.75
C THR A 87 -5.92 -9.70 -7.45
N GLU A 88 -5.91 -10.71 -6.57
CA GLU A 88 -6.58 -10.64 -5.26
C GLU A 88 -6.13 -9.44 -4.43
N GLU A 89 -4.83 -9.11 -4.44
CA GLU A 89 -4.31 -7.98 -3.67
C GLU A 89 -4.62 -6.61 -4.30
N LEU A 90 -4.72 -6.51 -5.63
CA LEU A 90 -5.01 -5.25 -6.34
C LEU A 90 -6.50 -4.91 -6.32
N THR A 91 -7.37 -5.92 -6.44
CA THR A 91 -8.82 -5.71 -6.48
C THR A 91 -9.46 -5.66 -5.09
N LYS A 92 -8.71 -5.99 -4.03
CA LYS A 92 -9.21 -5.89 -2.66
C LYS A 92 -9.37 -4.42 -2.24
N PRO A 93 -10.53 -4.02 -1.68
CA PRO A 93 -10.73 -2.67 -1.18
C PRO A 93 -9.63 -2.24 -0.21
N PHE A 94 -9.08 -1.05 -0.44
CA PHE A 94 -8.10 -0.47 0.47
C PHE A 94 -8.78 -0.06 1.78
N THR A 95 -8.10 -0.31 2.89
CA THR A 95 -8.59 0.04 4.22
C THR A 95 -7.49 0.80 4.96
N LEU A 96 -7.88 1.95 5.50
CA LEU A 96 -7.08 2.75 6.39
C LEU A 96 -8.02 3.28 7.47
N ASP A 97 -7.63 3.05 8.72
CA ASP A 97 -8.37 3.48 9.89
C ASP A 97 -7.43 4.28 10.81
N VAL A 98 -7.92 5.38 11.34
CA VAL A 98 -7.32 6.03 12.50
C VAL A 98 -8.06 5.50 13.73
N MET A 99 -7.32 4.92 14.68
CA MET A 99 -7.86 4.37 15.90
C MET A 99 -7.25 5.08 17.10
N ILE A 100 -7.99 5.15 18.21
CA ILE A 100 -7.52 5.80 19.44
C ILE A 100 -7.37 4.79 20.57
N GLU A 101 -6.33 4.99 21.37
CA GLU A 101 -6.02 4.16 22.54
C GLU A 101 -7.19 4.16 23.53
N THR A 102 -7.56 2.97 23.96
CA THR A 102 -8.64 2.77 24.94
C THR A 102 -8.13 2.93 26.36
N ASN A 103 -9.01 3.37 27.25
CA ASN A 103 -8.77 3.25 28.69
C ASN A 103 -8.97 1.78 29.16
N GLU A 104 -8.54 1.46 30.38
CA GLU A 104 -8.66 0.10 30.95
C GLU A 104 -10.11 -0.40 31.06
N ASP A 105 -11.08 0.52 31.13
CA ASP A 105 -12.52 0.26 31.28
C ASP A 105 -13.30 0.30 29.95
N GLU A 106 -12.63 0.58 28.82
CA GLU A 106 -13.23 0.62 27.48
C GLU A 106 -13.00 -0.72 26.75
N GLU A 107 -14.01 -1.24 26.04
CA GLU A 107 -13.86 -2.42 25.19
C GLU A 107 -13.09 -2.04 23.91
N PRO A 108 -11.95 -2.70 23.60
CA PRO A 108 -11.14 -2.38 22.43
C PRO A 108 -11.60 -3.14 21.18
N ASP A 109 -11.44 -2.50 20.02
CA ASP A 109 -11.64 -3.16 18.72
C ASP A 109 -10.42 -4.01 18.33
N VAL A 110 -9.22 -3.59 18.75
CA VAL A 110 -7.96 -4.30 18.49
C VAL A 110 -7.01 -4.22 19.69
N ASP A 111 -6.28 -5.30 19.91
CA ASP A 111 -5.16 -5.38 20.85
C ASP A 111 -3.87 -5.65 20.08
N ILE A 112 -2.89 -4.76 20.24
CA ILE A 112 -1.59 -4.86 19.56
C ILE A 112 -0.51 -5.07 20.61
N ASP A 113 0.07 -6.27 20.59
CA ASP A 113 1.13 -6.65 21.54
C ASP A 113 2.26 -5.61 21.59
N GLY A 114 2.64 -5.22 22.80
CA GLY A 114 3.64 -4.18 23.06
C GLY A 114 3.23 -2.73 22.69
N HIS A 115 2.06 -2.52 22.08
CA HIS A 115 1.58 -1.20 21.65
C HIS A 115 0.26 -0.76 22.29
N GLY A 116 -0.46 -1.66 22.96
CA GLY A 116 -1.69 -1.37 23.67
C GLY A 116 -2.94 -1.63 22.85
N THR A 117 -4.09 -1.26 23.42
CA THR A 117 -5.41 -1.53 22.86
C THR A 117 -6.01 -0.27 22.24
N PHE A 118 -6.72 -0.43 21.12
CA PHE A 118 -7.27 0.68 20.34
C PHE A 118 -8.73 0.43 19.97
N ARG A 119 -9.51 1.51 19.87
CA ARG A 119 -10.85 1.52 19.30
C ARG A 119 -10.90 2.37 18.03
N LYS A 120 -11.71 1.97 17.08
CA LYS A 120 -11.96 2.68 15.83
C LYS A 120 -12.51 4.07 16.09
N THR A 121 -12.01 5.03 15.32
CA THR A 121 -12.67 6.33 15.17
C THR A 121 -13.52 6.31 13.91
N ASP A 122 -14.16 7.44 13.63
CA ASP A 122 -14.88 7.71 12.40
C ASP A 122 -13.96 8.20 11.26
N ILE A 123 -12.64 8.28 11.50
CA ILE A 123 -11.65 8.75 10.54
C ILE A 123 -11.04 7.56 9.79
N THR A 124 -11.36 7.50 8.51
CA THR A 124 -11.05 6.41 7.57
C THR A 124 -10.24 6.91 6.36
N ALA A 125 -9.96 6.02 5.41
CA ALA A 125 -9.37 6.31 4.10
C ALA A 125 -10.02 7.52 3.37
N GLU A 126 -11.34 7.68 3.46
CA GLU A 126 -12.08 8.77 2.79
C GLU A 126 -11.71 10.17 3.31
N HIS A 127 -11.12 10.24 4.49
CA HIS A 127 -10.71 11.48 5.14
C HIS A 127 -9.27 11.89 4.78
N LEU A 128 -8.55 11.06 4.03
CA LEU A 128 -7.22 11.35 3.53
C LEU A 128 -7.28 11.84 2.10
N LEU A 129 -6.60 12.96 1.85
CA LEU A 129 -6.45 13.55 0.53
C LEU A 129 -5.22 12.99 -0.18
N TRP A 130 -4.10 12.84 0.53
CA TRP A 130 -2.83 12.43 -0.05
C TRP A 130 -1.80 12.08 1.02
N ILE A 131 -0.83 11.26 0.66
CA ILE A 131 0.37 11.00 1.47
C ILE A 131 1.63 11.41 0.70
N GLU A 132 2.51 12.19 1.33
CA GLU A 132 3.77 12.62 0.72
C GLU A 132 4.97 12.15 1.55
N ALA A 133 5.91 11.48 0.88
CA ALA A 133 7.20 11.14 1.46
C ALA A 133 8.19 12.30 1.25
N GLN A 134 8.98 12.61 2.26
CA GLN A 134 10.08 13.57 2.18
C GLN A 134 11.32 13.05 2.88
N GLU A 135 12.46 13.61 2.51
CA GLU A 135 13.72 13.43 3.23
C GLU A 135 13.73 14.25 4.52
N ASP A 136 14.26 13.66 5.59
CA ASP A 136 14.63 14.38 6.79
C ASP A 136 16.05 14.92 6.64
N VAL A 137 16.15 16.13 6.09
CA VAL A 137 17.40 16.83 5.79
C VAL A 137 18.14 17.30 7.07
N GLY A 138 17.55 17.10 8.26
CA GLY A 138 18.07 17.61 9.53
C GLY A 138 19.16 16.77 10.20
N THR A 139 19.31 15.50 9.82
CA THR A 139 20.24 14.58 10.51
C THR A 139 21.38 14.19 9.58
N GLY A 140 22.62 14.62 9.87
CA GLY A 140 23.83 14.33 9.08
C GLY A 140 24.25 12.84 9.00
N GLN A 141 23.34 11.90 9.24
CA GLN A 141 23.47 10.46 9.04
C GLN A 141 22.35 10.05 8.08
N GLN A 142 22.62 9.13 7.14
CA GLN A 142 21.67 8.53 6.17
C GLN A 142 20.26 9.12 6.21
N SER A 143 19.93 9.98 5.23
CA SER A 143 18.65 10.72 5.13
C SER A 143 17.47 9.83 5.51
N LYS A 144 16.93 10.03 6.72
CA LYS A 144 15.74 9.33 7.20
C LYS A 144 14.54 9.78 6.37
N GLY A 145 13.52 8.96 6.32
CA GLY A 145 12.25 9.33 5.71
C GLY A 145 11.32 10.00 6.71
N ARG A 146 10.45 10.87 6.21
CA ARG A 146 9.25 11.32 6.90
C ARG A 146 8.06 11.26 5.95
N ILE A 147 6.87 11.06 6.49
CA ILE A 147 5.61 11.04 5.74
C ILE A 147 4.69 12.14 6.26
N PHE A 148 4.14 12.93 5.35
CA PHE A 148 3.05 13.87 5.62
C PHE A 148 1.72 13.26 5.19
N LEU A 149 0.76 13.27 6.11
CA LEU A 149 -0.62 12.89 5.84
C LEU A 149 -1.43 14.16 5.65
N PHE A 150 -1.92 14.36 4.43
CA PHE A 150 -2.81 15.45 4.09
C PHE A 150 -4.25 14.95 4.19
N PHE A 151 -5.03 15.60 5.05
CA PHE A 151 -6.45 15.28 5.23
C PHE A 151 -7.32 16.16 4.33
N THR A 152 -8.49 15.65 3.99
CA THR A 152 -9.59 16.47 3.47
C THR A 152 -10.00 17.51 4.52
N GLU A 153 -10.80 18.51 4.14
CA GLU A 153 -11.33 19.49 5.11
C GLU A 153 -12.11 18.80 6.23
N GLU A 154 -13.02 17.90 5.87
CA GLU A 154 -13.76 17.06 6.82
C GLU A 154 -12.83 16.20 7.68
N GLY A 155 -11.82 15.56 7.07
CA GLY A 155 -10.84 14.78 7.81
C GLY A 155 -10.07 15.60 8.84
N ARG A 156 -9.72 16.85 8.51
CA ARG A 156 -9.05 17.78 9.41
C ARG A 156 -9.95 18.16 10.59
N GLU A 157 -11.22 18.46 10.34
CA GLU A 157 -12.18 18.76 11.40
C GLU A 157 -12.35 17.60 12.38
N ARG A 158 -12.45 16.36 11.87
CA ARG A 158 -12.52 15.16 12.70
C ARG A 158 -11.23 14.92 13.48
N MET A 159 -10.06 15.12 12.85
CA MET A 159 -8.77 15.05 13.55
C MET A 159 -8.64 16.09 14.67
N ILE A 160 -9.11 17.33 14.46
CA ILE A 160 -9.15 18.37 15.49
C ILE A 160 -10.06 17.94 16.64
N ALA A 161 -11.25 17.43 16.33
CA ALA A 161 -12.19 16.92 17.34
C ALA A 161 -11.59 15.74 18.12
N LEU A 162 -10.87 14.84 17.45
CA LEU A 162 -10.18 13.71 18.07
C LEU A 162 -9.08 14.16 19.04
N PHE A 163 -8.29 15.17 18.69
CA PHE A 163 -7.23 15.69 19.56
C PHE A 163 -7.79 16.37 20.82
N LYS A 164 -8.94 17.03 20.68
CA LYS A 164 -9.59 17.74 21.78
C LYS A 164 -10.08 16.76 22.85
N GLY A 165 -9.51 16.85 24.05
CA GLY A 165 -9.92 16.03 25.20
C GLY A 165 -9.29 14.62 25.25
N ASN A 166 -8.40 14.28 24.31
CA ASN A 166 -7.67 13.01 24.32
C ASN A 166 -6.17 13.17 24.60
N LYS A 167 -5.77 14.31 25.17
CA LYS A 167 -4.38 14.55 25.58
C LYS A 167 -3.87 13.41 26.48
N GLY A 168 -2.70 12.89 26.16
CA GLY A 168 -2.05 11.80 26.87
C GLY A 168 -2.38 10.41 26.33
N LYS A 169 -3.40 10.27 25.48
CA LYS A 169 -3.68 9.03 24.73
C LYS A 169 -2.81 8.95 23.48
N SER A 170 -2.71 7.75 22.92
CA SER A 170 -2.15 7.54 21.60
C SER A 170 -3.21 7.33 20.51
N ILE A 171 -2.85 7.71 19.29
CA ILE A 171 -3.56 7.43 18.05
C ILE A 171 -2.74 6.41 17.28
N GLY A 172 -3.37 5.36 16.77
CA GLY A 172 -2.78 4.43 15.82
C GLY A 172 -3.29 4.70 14.41
N LEU A 173 -2.37 4.72 13.45
CA LEU A 173 -2.69 4.63 12.02
C LEU A 173 -2.63 3.17 11.63
N PHE A 174 -3.75 2.63 11.14
CA PHE A 174 -3.86 1.25 10.68
C PHE A 174 -4.04 1.23 9.18
N VAL A 175 -3.17 0.48 8.48
CA VAL A 175 -3.29 0.25 7.03
C VAL A 175 -3.48 -1.24 6.82
N LYS A 176 -4.57 -1.62 6.11
CA LYS A 176 -4.94 -3.02 5.90
C LYS A 176 -5.00 -3.82 7.21
N GLY A 177 -5.50 -3.20 8.27
CA GLY A 177 -5.64 -3.80 9.61
C GLY A 177 -4.35 -3.93 10.42
N ARG A 178 -3.22 -3.39 9.95
CA ARG A 178 -1.93 -3.43 10.67
C ARG A 178 -1.58 -2.04 11.19
N LEU A 179 -1.15 -1.95 12.45
CA LEU A 179 -0.61 -0.71 13.02
C LEU A 179 0.68 -0.35 12.30
N VAL A 180 0.68 0.77 11.57
CA VAL A 180 1.86 1.27 10.83
C VAL A 180 2.52 2.46 11.52
N SER A 181 1.78 3.19 12.35
CA SER A 181 2.31 4.31 13.12
C SER A 181 1.50 4.53 14.39
N LYS A 182 2.17 4.91 15.48
CA LYS A 182 1.57 5.29 16.76
C LYS A 182 2.04 6.71 17.11
N LEU A 183 1.08 7.62 17.28
CA LEU A 183 1.32 9.01 17.65
C LEU A 183 0.76 9.27 19.05
N ARG A 184 1.54 9.93 19.92
CA ARG A 184 1.04 10.39 21.22
C ARG A 184 0.43 11.78 21.08
N ILE A 185 -0.75 12.00 21.65
CA ILE A 185 -1.39 13.31 21.69
C ILE A 185 -0.81 14.10 22.87
N ASP A 186 0.20 14.94 22.62
CA ASP A 186 0.82 15.76 23.67
C ASP A 186 0.16 17.15 23.81
N THR A 187 -0.54 17.60 22.77
CA THR A 187 -1.28 18.86 22.71
C THR A 187 -2.72 18.62 22.26
N GLU A 188 -3.65 19.46 22.72
CA GLU A 188 -5.05 19.41 22.26
C GLU A 188 -5.27 20.10 20.90
N THR A 189 -4.21 20.69 20.35
CA THR A 189 -4.18 21.30 19.03
C THR A 189 -3.32 20.45 18.10
N ILE A 190 -3.78 20.29 16.86
CA ILE A 190 -3.03 19.62 15.80
C ILE A 190 -2.49 20.67 14.81
N SER A 191 -1.29 20.44 14.27
CA SER A 191 -0.84 21.14 13.06
C SER A 191 -1.69 20.73 11.86
N ASP A 192 -1.65 21.51 10.78
CA ASP A 192 -2.46 21.24 9.58
C ASP A 192 -2.27 19.83 8.98
N ASN A 193 -1.10 19.21 9.22
CA ASN A 193 -0.77 17.86 8.77
C ASN A 193 -0.26 17.00 9.93
N ILE A 194 -0.49 15.69 9.86
CA ILE A 194 0.19 14.69 10.70
C ILE A 194 1.48 14.29 10.01
N VAL A 195 2.57 14.25 10.77
CA VAL A 195 3.89 13.81 10.29
C VAL A 195 4.28 12.52 10.99
N ILE A 196 4.63 11.51 10.20
CA ILE A 196 5.30 10.29 10.70
C ILE A 196 6.79 10.46 10.45
N GLU A 197 7.55 10.60 11.52
CA GLU A 197 9.00 10.82 11.47
C GLU A 197 9.80 9.54 11.71
N ASN A 198 11.12 9.64 11.56
CA ASN A 198 12.07 8.58 11.88
C ASN A 198 11.90 7.28 11.07
N ILE A 199 11.40 7.37 9.84
CA ILE A 199 11.33 6.22 8.93
C ILE A 199 12.77 5.88 8.50
N PRO A 200 13.15 4.58 8.44
CA PRO A 200 14.56 4.21 8.30
C PRO A 200 15.25 4.77 7.04
N SER A 201 14.50 5.07 5.99
CA SER A 201 15.00 5.79 4.81
C SER A 201 13.87 6.50 4.07
N TYR A 202 14.22 7.50 3.27
CA TYR A 202 13.29 8.12 2.33
C TYR A 202 12.69 7.13 1.34
N GLU A 203 13.46 6.14 0.88
CA GLU A 203 12.94 5.12 -0.05
C GLU A 203 11.82 4.30 0.58
N ILE A 204 11.94 3.93 1.86
CA ILE A 204 10.86 3.23 2.59
C ILE A 204 9.64 4.14 2.75
N ALA A 205 9.83 5.42 3.05
CA ALA A 205 8.73 6.39 3.12
C ALA A 205 8.00 6.53 1.77
N LYS A 206 8.76 6.55 0.67
CA LYS A 206 8.22 6.64 -0.68
C LYS A 206 7.46 5.39 -1.10
N ILE A 207 7.98 4.19 -0.78
CA ILE A 207 7.26 2.93 -1.00
C ILE A 207 5.91 2.94 -0.29
N PHE A 208 5.89 3.36 0.98
CA PHE A 208 4.64 3.47 1.73
C PHE A 208 3.68 4.50 1.11
N ALA A 209 4.18 5.68 0.71
CA ALA A 209 3.36 6.71 0.08
C ALA A 209 2.77 6.23 -1.25
N ASP A 210 3.55 5.54 -2.10
CA ASP A 210 3.05 4.92 -3.33
C ASP A 210 1.94 3.90 -3.01
N ASP A 211 2.19 2.98 -2.08
CA ASP A 211 1.24 1.91 -1.72
C ASP A 211 -0.10 2.47 -1.20
N VAL A 212 -0.04 3.50 -0.34
CA VAL A 212 -1.25 4.12 0.21
C VAL A 212 -1.96 4.98 -0.83
N ASN A 213 -1.27 5.84 -1.57
CA ASN A 213 -1.93 6.69 -2.57
C ASN A 213 -2.59 5.85 -3.67
N VAL A 214 -1.93 4.79 -4.14
CA VAL A 214 -2.54 3.85 -5.10
C VAL A 214 -3.77 3.19 -4.48
N GLY A 215 -3.71 2.77 -3.22
CA GLY A 215 -4.87 2.21 -2.52
C GLY A 215 -6.01 3.20 -2.31
N LEU A 216 -5.72 4.47 -2.03
CA LEU A 216 -6.72 5.52 -1.81
C LEU A 216 -7.43 5.94 -3.10
N HIS A 217 -6.68 5.98 -4.21
CA HIS A 217 -7.11 6.72 -5.41
C HIS A 217 -7.23 5.87 -6.67
N MET A 218 -6.89 4.57 -6.63
CA MET A 218 -7.05 3.67 -7.77
C MET A 218 -7.91 2.46 -7.43
N ILE A 219 -8.84 2.16 -8.32
CA ILE A 219 -9.64 0.94 -8.30
C ILE A 219 -9.22 0.09 -9.50
N PHE A 220 -8.80 -1.14 -9.22
CA PHE A 220 -8.44 -2.12 -10.24
C PHE A 220 -9.58 -3.11 -10.42
N THR A 221 -9.99 -3.33 -11.66
CA THR A 221 -10.94 -4.38 -12.04
C THR A 221 -10.29 -5.28 -13.06
N GLN A 222 -10.22 -6.59 -12.81
CA GLN A 222 -9.72 -7.53 -13.81
C GLN A 222 -10.72 -7.65 -14.97
N GLN A 223 -10.23 -7.58 -16.21
CA GLN A 223 -11.01 -7.86 -17.42
C GLN A 223 -11.30 -9.35 -17.62
#